data_AF-K1GQT1-F1
#
_entry.id   AF-K1GQT1-F1
#
_cell.length_a   1.000
_cell.length_b   1.000
_cell.length_c   1.000
_cell.angle_alpha   90.00
_cell.angle_beta   90.00
_cell.angle_gamma   90.00
#
_symmetry.space_group_name_H-M   'P 1'
#
loop_
_entity.id
_entity.type
_entity.pdbx_description
1 polymer ?
#
loop_
_entity_poly.entity_id
_entity_poly.type
_entity_poly.pdbx_seq_one_letter_code
_entity_poly.pdbx_strand_id
1 'polypeptide(L)'
;MIKDGTGYDIAKYLGINTDEYVLKYLETNNFLEHPYITYYISKKENIEKLVLFIEKNLPLEKLKGLPTNKFNQRTAKDKEFIFLDTIIRNLGNYIGIGENLIICALNSPYVDIRYGAVNTLESWKEKGYILSNEIIENIKKLEKLEVDEELKIKLNELLK
;
A
#
# COMPACT_ATOMS: atom_id res chain seq x y z
N MET A 1 -5.64 -19.69 -17.78
CA MET A 1 -4.45 -19.07 -18.41
C MET A 1 -3.91 -17.87 -17.63
N ILE A 2 -4.74 -17.13 -16.88
CA ILE A 2 -4.29 -16.07 -15.96
C ILE A 2 -4.64 -16.50 -14.53
N LYS A 3 -3.86 -17.41 -13.93
CA LYS A 3 -4.03 -17.78 -12.51
C LYS A 3 -2.74 -17.63 -11.70
N ASP A 4 -1.57 -17.71 -12.35
CA ASP A 4 -0.29 -17.82 -11.63
C ASP A 4 0.67 -16.64 -11.86
N GLY A 5 0.16 -15.44 -12.15
CA GLY A 5 0.96 -14.23 -12.38
C GLY A 5 1.62 -14.14 -13.77
N THR A 6 2.17 -15.24 -14.29
CA THR A 6 2.82 -15.33 -15.62
C THR A 6 1.95 -14.87 -16.78
N GLY A 7 0.63 -15.07 -16.70
CA GLY A 7 -0.31 -14.58 -17.71
C GLY A 7 -0.39 -13.05 -17.79
N TYR A 8 -0.17 -12.35 -16.68
CA TYR A 8 -0.18 -10.89 -16.65
C TYR A 8 1.12 -10.29 -17.22
N ASP A 9 2.28 -10.92 -16.96
CA ASP A 9 3.56 -10.49 -17.56
C ASP A 9 3.53 -10.59 -19.09
N ILE A 10 3.02 -11.71 -19.61
CA ILE A 10 2.86 -11.91 -21.06
C ILE A 10 1.87 -10.89 -21.63
N ALA A 11 0.74 -10.66 -20.98
CA ALA A 11 -0.24 -9.66 -21.43
C ALA A 11 0.36 -8.25 -21.49
N LYS A 12 1.12 -7.85 -20.46
CA LYS A 12 1.85 -6.58 -20.43
C LYS A 12 2.87 -6.48 -21.57
N TYR A 13 3.65 -7.55 -21.81
CA TYR A 13 4.61 -7.60 -22.92
C TYR A 13 3.93 -7.44 -24.29
N LEU A 14 2.74 -8.00 -24.46
CA LEU A 14 1.94 -7.92 -25.69
C LEU A 14 1.12 -6.62 -25.82
N GLY A 15 1.23 -5.68 -24.88
CA GLY A 15 0.46 -4.43 -24.88
C GLY A 15 -1.05 -4.62 -24.64
N ILE A 16 -1.44 -5.77 -24.08
CA ILE A 16 -2.84 -6.06 -23.74
C ILE A 16 -3.19 -5.28 -22.47
N ASN A 17 -4.31 -4.56 -22.50
CA ASN A 17 -4.84 -3.90 -21.31
C ASN A 17 -5.24 -4.95 -20.25
N THR A 18 -4.49 -5.00 -19.16
CA THR A 18 -4.67 -5.95 -18.06
C THR A 18 -5.61 -5.45 -16.97
N ASP A 19 -5.94 -4.15 -16.95
CA ASP A 19 -6.67 -3.52 -15.84
C ASP A 19 -8.00 -4.22 -15.55
N GLU A 20 -8.82 -4.47 -16.59
CA GLU A 20 -10.13 -5.13 -16.44
C GLU A 20 -10.02 -6.56 -15.91
N TYR A 21 -8.97 -7.28 -16.31
CA TYR A 21 -8.72 -8.65 -15.84
C TYR A 21 -8.32 -8.68 -14.38
N VAL A 22 -7.48 -7.73 -13.95
CA VAL A 22 -7.08 -7.59 -12.55
C VAL A 22 -8.28 -7.25 -11.68
N LEU A 23 -9.06 -6.22 -12.06
CA LEU A 23 -10.25 -5.81 -11.31
C LEU A 23 -11.25 -6.96 -11.18
N LYS A 24 -11.54 -7.66 -12.29
CA LYS A 24 -12.41 -8.84 -12.27
C LYS A 24 -11.86 -9.95 -11.38
N TYR A 25 -10.54 -10.20 -11.42
CA TYR A 25 -9.93 -11.21 -10.57
C TYR A 25 -10.15 -10.91 -9.09
N LEU A 26 -9.95 -9.65 -8.67
CA LEU A 26 -10.11 -9.21 -7.28
C LEU A 26 -11.55 -9.38 -6.79
N GLU A 27 -12.54 -9.14 -7.65
CA GLU A 27 -13.96 -9.30 -7.31
C GLU A 27 -14.41 -10.77 -7.21
N THR A 28 -13.86 -11.66 -8.05
CA THR A 28 -14.37 -13.04 -8.17
C THR A 28 -13.54 -14.08 -7.41
N ASN A 29 -12.37 -13.73 -6.88
CA ASN A 29 -11.46 -14.66 -6.22
C ASN A 29 -11.05 -14.13 -4.84
N ASN A 30 -10.35 -14.97 -4.05
CA ASN A 30 -9.69 -14.48 -2.85
C ASN A 30 -8.52 -13.56 -3.24
N PHE A 31 -8.75 -12.24 -3.13
CA PHE A 31 -7.78 -11.22 -3.53
C PHE A 31 -6.47 -11.30 -2.72
N LEU A 32 -6.51 -11.86 -1.52
CA LEU A 32 -5.34 -12.01 -0.64
C LEU A 32 -4.31 -13.04 -1.15
N GLU A 33 -4.66 -13.92 -2.10
CA GLU A 33 -3.74 -14.96 -2.59
C GLU A 33 -2.66 -14.42 -3.53
N HIS A 34 -2.97 -13.37 -4.31
CA HIS A 34 -2.05 -12.86 -5.34
C HIS A 34 -1.95 -11.33 -5.30
N PRO A 35 -1.41 -10.72 -4.24
CA PRO A 35 -1.35 -9.26 -4.08
C PRO A 35 -0.63 -8.53 -5.22
N TYR A 36 0.39 -9.16 -5.81
CA TYR A 36 1.22 -8.59 -6.88
C TYR A 36 0.47 -8.32 -8.18
N ILE A 37 -0.72 -8.90 -8.40
CA ILE A 37 -1.49 -8.64 -9.61
C ILE A 37 -1.92 -7.17 -9.73
N THR A 38 -1.93 -6.44 -8.61
CA THR A 38 -2.27 -5.01 -8.56
C THR A 38 -1.28 -4.13 -9.32
N TYR A 39 -0.02 -4.58 -9.51
CA TYR A 39 0.99 -3.87 -10.31
C TYR A 39 0.69 -3.83 -11.82
N TYR A 40 -0.25 -4.65 -12.29
CA TYR A 40 -0.65 -4.65 -13.70
C TYR A 40 -1.82 -3.71 -13.99
N ILE A 41 -2.32 -2.98 -12.98
CA ILE A 41 -3.22 -1.85 -13.24
C ILE A 41 -2.37 -0.63 -13.61
N SER A 42 -2.70 -0.02 -14.74
CA SER A 42 -1.93 1.05 -15.35
C SER A 42 -2.68 2.38 -15.40
N LYS A 43 -4.02 2.36 -15.51
CA LYS A 43 -4.81 3.59 -15.58
C LYS A 43 -5.14 4.10 -14.19
N LYS A 44 -4.97 5.42 -14.00
CA LYS A 44 -5.30 6.12 -12.75
C LYS A 44 -6.72 5.81 -12.25
N GLU A 45 -7.71 5.90 -13.14
CA GLU A 45 -9.13 5.60 -12.84
C GLU A 45 -9.36 4.18 -12.30
N ASN A 46 -8.52 3.22 -12.69
CA ASN A 46 -8.63 1.83 -12.23
C ASN A 46 -7.86 1.60 -10.92
N ILE A 47 -6.83 2.39 -10.63
CA ILE A 47 -6.22 2.44 -9.29
C ILE A 47 -7.20 3.02 -8.27
N GLU A 48 -7.97 4.04 -8.63
CA GLU A 48 -9.01 4.59 -7.76
C GLU A 48 -10.08 3.53 -7.44
N LYS A 49 -10.53 2.75 -8.43
CA LYS A 49 -11.43 1.61 -8.22
C LYS A 49 -10.80 0.53 -7.32
N LEU A 50 -9.53 0.22 -7.55
CA LEU A 50 -8.78 -0.74 -6.74
C LEU A 50 -8.71 -0.29 -5.27
N VAL A 51 -8.38 0.97 -5.02
CA VAL A 51 -8.32 1.54 -3.66
C VAL A 51 -9.68 1.44 -2.98
N LEU A 52 -10.76 1.85 -3.64
CA LEU A 52 -12.12 1.74 -3.10
C LEU A 52 -12.50 0.29 -2.77
N PHE A 53 -12.12 -0.65 -3.64
CA PHE A 53 -12.32 -2.07 -3.38
C PHE A 53 -11.55 -2.53 -2.12
N ILE A 54 -10.29 -2.14 -1.98
CA ILE A 54 -9.45 -2.54 -0.85
C ILE A 54 -9.96 -1.93 0.45
N GLU A 55 -10.29 -0.64 0.47
CA GLU A 55 -10.84 0.03 1.66
C GLU A 55 -12.14 -0.62 2.14
N LYS A 56 -12.95 -1.15 1.21
CA LYS A 56 -14.20 -1.84 1.54
C LYS A 56 -13.99 -3.27 2.05
N ASN A 57 -12.97 -3.99 1.56
CA ASN A 57 -12.85 -5.44 1.77
C ASN A 57 -11.67 -5.86 2.67
N LEU A 58 -10.63 -5.03 2.81
CA LEU A 58 -9.52 -5.28 3.70
C LEU A 58 -9.88 -4.80 5.12
N PRO A 59 -9.67 -5.59 6.19
CA PRO A 59 -10.08 -5.22 7.54
C PRO A 59 -9.10 -4.20 8.16
N LEU A 60 -9.05 -2.97 7.63
CA LEU A 60 -8.05 -1.94 7.96
C LEU A 60 -7.88 -1.71 9.47
N GLU A 61 -8.97 -1.63 10.24
CA GLU A 61 -8.89 -1.43 11.69
C GLU A 61 -8.15 -2.57 12.41
N LYS A 62 -8.22 -3.81 11.91
CA LYS A 62 -7.50 -4.96 12.50
C LYS A 62 -6.00 -4.94 12.18
N LEU A 63 -5.59 -4.18 11.17
CA LEU A 63 -4.19 -4.05 10.76
C LEU A 63 -3.46 -2.95 11.53
N LYS A 64 -4.19 -2.12 12.28
CA LYS A 64 -3.61 -1.09 13.13
C LYS A 64 -3.11 -1.69 14.45
N GLY A 65 -2.03 -1.12 14.99
CA GLY A 65 -1.44 -1.55 16.25
C GLY A 65 -0.36 -0.59 16.74
N LEU A 66 0.16 -0.86 17.94
CA LEU A 66 1.32 -0.12 18.46
C LEU A 66 2.57 -0.50 17.65
N PRO A 67 3.45 0.48 17.32
CA PRO A 67 4.63 0.21 16.54
C PRO A 67 5.59 -0.72 17.29
N THR A 68 6.12 -1.71 16.57
CA THR A 68 7.18 -2.61 17.03
C THR A 68 8.34 -2.56 16.04
N ASN A 69 9.52 -3.03 16.45
CA ASN A 69 10.67 -3.24 15.58
C ASN A 69 10.63 -4.61 14.84
N LYS A 70 9.48 -5.29 14.88
CA LYS A 70 9.33 -6.57 14.17
C LYS A 70 9.01 -6.32 12.72
N PHE A 71 9.65 -7.08 11.86
CA PHE A 71 9.25 -7.24 10.47
C PHE A 71 8.05 -8.15 10.37
N ASN A 72 7.20 -7.92 9.37
CA ASN A 72 6.18 -8.88 8.98
C ASN A 72 6.88 -10.20 8.58
N GLN A 73 6.48 -11.32 9.21
CA GLN A 73 7.05 -12.64 8.92
C GLN A 73 6.58 -13.22 7.58
N ARG A 74 5.62 -12.56 6.92
CA ARG A 74 5.05 -12.91 5.62
C ARG A 74 4.54 -14.34 5.58
N THR A 75 3.89 -14.77 6.66
CA THR A 75 3.28 -16.09 6.75
C THR A 75 1.86 -16.09 6.18
N ALA A 76 1.25 -17.27 6.06
CA ALA A 76 -0.15 -17.39 5.65
C ALA A 76 -1.14 -16.66 6.58
N LYS A 77 -0.73 -16.31 7.81
CA LYS A 77 -1.54 -15.52 8.75
C LYS A 77 -1.42 -14.01 8.52
N ASP A 78 -0.43 -13.57 7.75
CA ASP A 78 -0.11 -12.16 7.52
C ASP A 78 -0.57 -11.68 6.14
N LYS A 79 -1.45 -12.43 5.45
CA LYS A 79 -1.84 -12.14 4.06
C LYS A 79 -2.42 -10.73 3.90
N GLU A 80 -3.22 -10.25 4.86
CA GLU A 80 -3.75 -8.88 4.81
C GLU A 80 -2.64 -7.83 4.89
N PHE A 81 -1.63 -8.06 5.72
CA PHE A 81 -0.47 -7.17 5.82
C PHE A 81 0.42 -7.21 4.59
N ILE A 82 0.63 -8.39 3.99
CA ILE A 82 1.36 -8.53 2.72
C ILE A 82 0.62 -7.78 1.61
N PHE A 83 -0.71 -7.92 1.55
CA PHE A 83 -1.54 -7.23 0.57
C PHE A 83 -1.47 -5.71 0.76
N LEU A 84 -1.60 -5.22 2.01
CA LEU A 84 -1.44 -3.81 2.35
C LEU A 84 -0.06 -3.28 1.92
N ASP A 85 1.02 -3.95 2.30
CA ASP A 85 2.39 -3.58 1.93
C ASP A 85 2.61 -3.52 0.40
N THR A 86 1.96 -4.43 -0.33
CA THR A 86 2.04 -4.45 -1.80
C THR A 86 1.32 -3.25 -2.41
N ILE A 87 0.08 -2.96 -1.97
CA ILE A 87 -0.67 -1.84 -2.55
C ILE A 87 -0.03 -0.50 -2.21
N ILE A 88 0.42 -0.28 -0.97
CA ILE A 88 1.03 1.02 -0.60
C ILE A 88 2.25 1.34 -1.45
N ARG A 89 3.11 0.36 -1.73
CA ARG A 89 4.29 0.55 -2.58
C ARG A 89 3.90 0.86 -4.02
N ASN A 90 2.84 0.22 -4.54
CA ASN A 90 2.32 0.52 -5.87
C ASN A 90 1.77 1.96 -5.96
N LEU A 91 1.14 2.45 -4.88
CA LEU A 91 0.61 3.81 -4.80
C LEU A 91 1.67 4.91 -4.90
N GLY A 92 2.96 4.61 -4.71
CA GLY A 92 4.05 5.55 -5.01
C GLY A 92 4.02 6.14 -6.42
N ASN A 93 3.41 5.44 -7.38
CA ASN A 93 3.22 5.91 -8.76
C ASN A 93 1.94 6.73 -8.99
N TYR A 94 1.05 6.78 -7.99
CA TYR A 94 -0.30 7.33 -8.10
C TYR A 94 -0.52 8.39 -7.02
N ILE A 95 0.04 9.57 -7.24
CA ILE A 95 0.09 10.69 -6.28
C ILE A 95 -1.31 11.02 -5.75
N GLY A 96 -1.43 11.07 -4.42
CA GLY A 96 -2.64 11.48 -3.69
C GLY A 96 -3.78 10.46 -3.71
N ILE A 97 -3.58 9.26 -4.28
CA ILE A 97 -4.59 8.20 -4.28
C ILE A 97 -4.32 7.23 -3.13
N GLY A 98 -5.36 6.90 -2.34
CA GLY A 98 -5.29 5.87 -1.30
C GLY A 98 -4.70 6.34 0.02
N GLU A 99 -4.90 7.61 0.40
CA GLU A 99 -4.43 8.15 1.68
C GLU A 99 -4.87 7.30 2.90
N ASN A 100 -6.09 6.77 2.92
CA ASN A 100 -6.56 5.93 4.03
C ASN A 100 -5.73 4.64 4.18
N LEU A 101 -5.29 4.05 3.06
CA LEU A 101 -4.43 2.87 3.07
C LEU A 101 -3.03 3.22 3.60
N ILE A 102 -2.50 4.38 3.20
CA ILE A 102 -1.24 4.91 3.73
C ILE A 102 -1.35 5.17 5.24
N ILE A 103 -2.44 5.79 5.70
CA ILE A 103 -2.71 6.04 7.12
C ILE A 103 -2.81 4.71 7.90
N CYS A 104 -3.48 3.71 7.34
CA CYS A 104 -3.54 2.37 7.93
C CYS A 104 -2.12 1.78 8.07
N ALA A 105 -1.29 1.91 7.04
CA ALA A 105 0.08 1.42 7.04
C ALA A 105 1.00 2.18 8.02
N LEU A 106 0.84 3.50 8.17
CA LEU A 106 1.52 4.29 9.21
C LEU A 106 1.18 3.79 10.62
N ASN A 107 -0.05 3.34 10.85
CA ASN A 107 -0.48 2.78 12.12
C ASN A 107 -0.23 1.26 12.25
N SER A 108 0.61 0.66 11.38
CA SER A 108 0.91 -0.77 11.43
C SER A 108 1.89 -1.14 12.56
N PRO A 109 1.71 -2.28 13.24
CA PRO A 109 2.68 -2.76 14.21
C PRO A 109 4.02 -3.18 13.58
N TYR A 110 4.07 -3.50 12.29
CA TYR A 110 5.26 -3.98 11.60
C TYR A 110 6.08 -2.85 10.97
N VAL A 111 7.37 -2.83 11.25
CA VAL A 111 8.28 -1.75 10.86
C VAL A 111 8.40 -1.62 9.33
N ASP A 112 8.45 -2.74 8.59
CA ASP A 112 8.59 -2.73 7.13
C ASP A 112 7.37 -2.13 6.41
N ILE A 113 6.19 -2.26 7.00
CA ILE A 113 4.94 -1.71 6.48
C ILE A 113 4.90 -0.19 6.71
N ARG A 114 5.34 0.27 7.88
CA ARG A 114 5.47 1.70 8.16
C ARG A 114 6.51 2.35 7.26
N TYR A 115 7.65 1.68 7.02
CA TYR A 115 8.63 2.10 5.99
C TYR A 115 8.01 2.19 4.59
N GLY A 116 7.19 1.21 4.20
CA GLY A 116 6.48 1.24 2.92
C GLY A 116 5.59 2.49 2.78
N ALA A 117 4.90 2.88 3.84
CA ALA A 117 4.08 4.08 3.88
C ALA A 117 4.92 5.36 3.77
N VAL A 118 5.97 5.47 4.59
CA VAL A 118 6.88 6.63 4.62
C VAL A 118 7.56 6.83 3.26
N ASN A 119 8.12 5.78 2.67
CA ASN A 119 8.77 5.87 1.36
C ASN A 119 7.78 6.25 0.24
N THR A 120 6.51 5.85 0.36
CA THR A 120 5.47 6.24 -0.59
C THR A 120 5.17 7.74 -0.48
N LEU A 121 5.06 8.26 0.74
CA LEU A 121 4.86 9.69 1.00
C LEU A 121 6.06 10.54 0.57
N GLU A 122 7.29 10.05 0.78
CA GLU A 122 8.52 10.67 0.27
C GLU A 122 8.43 10.80 -1.27
N SER A 123 8.10 9.71 -1.97
CA SER A 123 7.95 9.72 -3.43
C SER A 123 6.85 10.67 -3.91
N TRP A 124 5.74 10.78 -3.19
CA TRP A 124 4.69 11.74 -3.52
C TRP A 124 5.16 13.19 -3.35
N LYS A 125 5.86 13.49 -2.25
CA LYS A 125 6.39 14.82 -1.96
C LYS A 125 7.45 15.25 -2.98
N GLU A 126 8.33 14.35 -3.38
CA GLU A 126 9.30 14.56 -4.47
C GLU A 126 8.62 14.93 -5.80
N LYS A 127 7.41 14.42 -6.03
CA LYS A 127 6.59 14.70 -7.21
C LYS A 127 5.65 15.91 -7.02
N GLY A 128 5.83 16.69 -5.95
CA GLY A 128 5.10 17.94 -5.70
C GLY A 128 3.78 17.77 -4.95
N TYR A 129 3.51 16.62 -4.33
CA TYR A 129 2.32 16.43 -3.52
C TYR A 129 2.41 17.19 -2.18
N ILE A 130 1.33 17.84 -1.80
CA ILE A 130 1.16 18.45 -0.48
C ILE A 130 0.38 17.48 0.38
N LEU A 131 0.99 17.01 1.48
CA LEU A 131 0.36 16.05 2.38
C LEU A 131 -0.92 16.62 3.00
N SER A 132 -1.97 15.81 3.05
CA SER A 132 -3.22 16.19 3.73
C SER A 132 -3.01 16.33 5.24
N ASN A 133 -3.87 17.13 5.90
CA ASN A 133 -3.82 17.32 7.34
C ASN A 133 -3.93 15.99 8.10
N GLU A 134 -4.75 15.05 7.59
CA GLU A 134 -4.94 13.75 8.21
C GLU A 134 -3.66 12.89 8.17
N ILE A 135 -2.93 12.91 7.04
CA ILE A 135 -1.60 12.28 6.96
C ILE A 135 -0.64 12.95 7.95
N ILE A 136 -0.59 14.28 7.98
CA ILE A 136 0.31 15.05 8.86
C ILE A 136 0.05 14.69 10.34
N GLU A 137 -1.21 14.59 10.76
CA GLU A 137 -1.58 14.20 12.13
C GLU A 137 -1.13 12.77 12.46
N ASN A 138 -1.29 11.83 11.52
CA ASN A 138 -0.84 10.46 11.70
C ASN A 138 0.69 10.33 11.74
N ILE A 139 1.43 11.10 10.93
CA ILE A 139 2.90 11.17 11.00
C ILE A 139 3.34 11.70 12.37
N LYS A 140 2.75 12.80 12.86
CA LYS A 140 3.07 13.38 14.18
C LYS A 140 2.75 12.44 15.33
N LYS A 141 1.68 11.65 15.21
CA LYS A 141 1.34 10.62 16.20
C LYS A 141 2.36 9.48 16.17
N LEU A 142 2.70 8.98 14.98
CA LEU A 142 3.66 7.91 14.82
C LEU A 142 5.05 8.31 15.30
N GLU A 143 5.53 9.50 14.94
CA GLU A 143 6.85 10.02 15.33
C GLU A 143 7.10 9.95 16.86
N LYS A 144 6.08 10.24 17.66
CA LYS A 144 6.13 10.14 19.13
C LYS A 144 6.17 8.72 19.67
N LEU A 145 5.62 7.76 18.92
CA LEU A 145 5.46 6.36 19.32
C LEU A 145 6.51 5.46 18.69
N GLU A 146 7.17 5.91 17.62
CA GLU A 146 8.06 5.13 16.80
C GLU A 146 9.26 4.62 17.61
N VAL A 147 9.52 3.32 17.45
CA VAL A 147 10.55 2.55 18.14
C VAL A 147 11.79 2.32 17.27
N ASP A 148 11.67 2.56 15.95
CA ASP A 148 12.78 2.56 15.00
C ASP A 148 13.32 3.99 14.81
N GLU A 149 14.56 4.23 15.25
CA GLU A 149 15.14 5.59 15.24
C GLU A 149 15.40 6.11 13.83
N GLU A 150 15.75 5.25 12.87
CA GLU A 150 15.94 5.64 11.47
C GLU A 150 14.60 6.08 10.85
N LEU A 151 13.52 5.35 11.11
CA LEU A 151 12.18 5.71 10.65
C LEU A 151 11.69 7.01 11.29
N LYS A 152 12.02 7.25 12.56
CA LYS A 152 11.69 8.51 13.25
C LYS A 152 12.36 9.72 12.60
N ILE A 153 13.58 9.58 12.11
CA ILE A 153 14.27 10.64 11.34
C ILE A 153 13.51 10.93 10.05
N LYS A 154 13.15 9.89 9.27
CA LYS A 154 12.38 10.05 8.03
C LYS A 154 11.00 10.70 8.25
N LEU A 155 10.30 10.33 9.32
CA LEU A 155 9.02 10.95 9.69
C LEU A 155 9.19 12.46 9.97
N ASN A 156 10.26 12.84 10.65
CA ASN A 156 10.59 14.25 10.90
C ASN A 156 10.94 15.01 9.62
N GLU A 157 11.59 14.37 8.64
CA GLU A 157 11.88 14.95 7.33
C GLU A 157 10.62 15.16 6.47
N LEU A 158 9.65 14.24 6.56
CA LEU A 158 8.36 14.39 5.87
C LEU A 158 7.59 15.63 6.34
N LEU A 159 7.73 16.03 7.61
CA LEU A 159 7.05 17.19 8.20
C LEU A 159 7.70 18.56 7.91
N LYS A 160 8.91 18.58 7.35
CA LYS A 160 9.64 19.82 6.99
C LYS A 160 9.27 20.33 5.62
#